data_AF-A0A498K0W6-F1
#
_entry.id   AF-A0A498K0W6-F1
#
_cell.length_a   1.000
_cell.length_b   1.000
_cell.length_c   1.000
_cell.angle_alpha   90.00
_cell.angle_beta   90.00
_cell.angle_gamma   90.00
#
_symmetry.space_group_name_H-M   'P 1'
#
loop_
_entity.id
_entity.type
_entity.pdbx_description
1 polymer ?
#
loop_
_entity_poly.entity_id
_entity_poly.type
_entity_poly.pdbx_seq_one_letter_code
_entity_poly.pdbx_strand_id
1 'polypeptide(L)'
;MMMTMEGMMDKGVLDDIIRRLLEGKGGKQVQLSEAEIRQLCVNARQIFLSQPNLLEVRAPVRICGDIHGQYQDLLRVFEYGGYPPSANYLFLGDYVDRGKQSLETICLLLAYKIRYPDKIFLLRGNHEDAKINRIYGFYDECKRRFNVRLWKIFTECFNCLPVAALIDGKILCMHGGLSPELENLDQIKEISRPTDIPDNGLLCDLLWSDPDARVEGWAESDRGVSCTFGADRVSDFLDKNELDLICRGHQVVEDGYEFFAKRRLVTIFSAPNYGGEFDNAGALLSVDEALVCSFEILKPVDHKASPSGSKLNLKKGIDLVAGGKSKKTKRTAPKSDDIYLKLLVKLYRFLVRRTASKFNAVILKRLFMSKVNKAPLSLSRLIKYMQGKDNKIAVVVGTITDDIRVYEVPQMKVTALRFTETARARIEKAGGECLTFDQLALRAPLGQNVVLLRGPKNSREAVKHFGPAPGVPHSHTKPYVRSKGRKFEKARGKRNSKGFRV
;
A
#
# COMPACT_ATOMS: atom_id res chain seq x y z
N MET A 1 45.03 -17.24 -7.92
CA MET A 1 45.47 -16.18 -8.84
C MET A 1 45.45 -14.88 -8.04
N MET A 2 46.62 -14.32 -7.71
CA MET A 2 46.71 -13.05 -6.97
C MET A 2 46.13 -11.94 -7.85
N MET A 3 44.96 -11.41 -7.49
CA MET A 3 44.38 -10.24 -8.14
C MET A 3 45.23 -9.02 -7.80
N THR A 4 45.66 -8.29 -8.83
CA THR A 4 46.37 -7.02 -8.69
C THR A 4 45.44 -5.98 -8.01
N MET A 5 45.91 -5.36 -6.93
CA MET A 5 45.20 -4.38 -6.10
C MET A 5 45.02 -2.99 -6.78
N GLU A 6 45.07 -2.91 -8.10
CA GLU A 6 44.90 -1.65 -8.83
C GLU A 6 43.40 -1.38 -9.06
N GLY A 7 42.84 -0.43 -8.31
CA GLY A 7 41.49 0.11 -8.56
C GLY A 7 40.48 -0.03 -7.42
N MET A 8 40.87 -0.62 -6.28
CA MET A 8 40.04 -0.60 -5.08
C MET A 8 39.91 0.83 -4.55
N MET A 9 38.69 1.25 -4.28
CA MET A 9 38.40 2.56 -3.68
C MET A 9 39.15 2.68 -2.35
N ASP A 10 39.83 3.82 -2.16
CA ASP A 10 40.51 4.11 -0.89
C ASP A 10 39.52 4.03 0.28
N LYS A 11 39.93 3.36 1.35
CA LYS A 11 39.06 3.10 2.50
C LYS A 11 38.65 4.40 3.20
N GLY A 12 39.54 5.38 3.30
CA GLY A 12 39.24 6.67 3.90
C GLY A 12 38.20 7.45 3.08
N VAL A 13 38.33 7.42 1.75
CA VAL A 13 37.33 8.00 0.83
C VAL A 13 35.98 7.30 0.98
N LEU A 14 35.96 5.96 1.02
CA LEU A 14 34.73 5.19 1.17
C LEU A 14 34.03 5.46 2.51
N ASP A 15 34.78 5.48 3.62
CA ASP A 15 34.25 5.77 4.95
C ASP A 15 33.71 7.21 5.03
N ASP A 16 34.35 8.18 4.35
CA ASP A 16 33.85 9.56 4.24
C ASP A 16 32.56 9.67 3.41
N ILE A 17 32.45 8.93 2.30
CA ILE A 17 31.22 8.85 1.49
C ILE A 17 30.06 8.31 2.34
N ILE A 18 30.29 7.22 3.08
CA ILE A 18 29.28 6.63 3.98
C ILE A 18 28.88 7.65 5.03
N ARG A 19 29.84 8.33 5.67
CA ARG A 19 29.56 9.38 6.67
C ARG A 19 28.69 10.49 6.08
N ARG A 20 29.05 11.06 4.92
CA ARG A 20 28.28 12.11 4.24
C ARG A 20 26.87 11.67 3.89
N LEU A 21 26.70 10.42 3.43
CA LEU A 21 25.39 9.86 3.16
C LEU A 21 24.57 9.78 4.47
N LEU A 22 25.11 9.18 5.53
CA LEU A 22 24.41 9.06 6.81
C LEU A 22 24.01 10.41 7.46
N GLU A 23 24.74 11.48 7.17
CA GLU A 23 24.41 12.86 7.59
C GLU A 23 23.26 13.50 6.79
N GLY A 24 22.85 12.90 5.66
CA GLY A 24 21.76 13.33 4.78
C GLY A 24 20.33 13.21 5.36
N LYS A 25 20.19 13.16 6.68
CA LYS A 25 18.90 13.09 7.37
C LYS A 25 18.06 14.35 7.11
N GLY A 26 16.74 14.18 7.07
CA GLY A 26 15.78 15.28 6.88
C GLY A 26 15.53 15.67 5.41
N GLY A 27 15.88 14.81 4.45
CA GLY A 27 15.59 15.02 3.03
C GLY A 27 16.57 15.96 2.33
N LYS A 28 17.70 16.28 2.96
CA LYS A 28 18.76 17.06 2.32
C LYS A 28 19.45 16.20 1.26
N GLN A 29 19.74 16.82 0.12
CA GLN A 29 20.53 16.21 -0.93
C GLN A 29 21.98 16.06 -0.44
N VAL A 30 22.56 14.87 -0.60
CA VAL A 30 23.96 14.61 -0.25
C VAL A 30 24.83 14.94 -1.45
N GLN A 31 25.92 15.68 -1.22
CA GLN A 31 26.85 16.07 -2.26
C GLN A 31 27.94 15.01 -2.42
N LEU A 32 27.81 14.19 -3.46
CA LEU A 32 28.84 13.29 -3.97
C LEU A 32 29.29 13.79 -5.34
N SER A 33 30.58 13.70 -5.63
CA SER A 33 31.11 13.99 -6.96
C SER A 33 30.80 12.85 -7.94
N GLU A 34 30.75 13.16 -9.23
CA GLU A 34 30.56 12.15 -10.28
C GLU A 34 31.66 11.07 -10.24
N ALA A 35 32.90 11.46 -9.91
CA ALA A 35 34.02 10.53 -9.79
C ALA A 35 33.83 9.52 -8.66
N GLU A 36 33.35 9.97 -7.50
CA GLU A 36 33.03 9.09 -6.36
C GLU A 36 31.93 8.10 -6.72
N ILE A 37 30.84 8.57 -7.33
CA ILE A 37 29.71 7.71 -7.72
C ILE A 37 30.16 6.68 -8.77
N ARG A 38 30.94 7.11 -9.77
CA ARG A 38 31.54 6.19 -10.76
C ARG A 38 32.41 5.13 -10.09
N GLN A 39 33.24 5.51 -9.12
CA GLN A 39 34.08 4.56 -8.39
C GLN A 39 33.25 3.55 -7.61
N LEU A 40 32.16 3.98 -6.95
CA LEU A 40 31.22 3.07 -6.28
C LEU A 40 30.67 2.02 -7.26
N CYS A 41 30.17 2.44 -8.43
CA CYS A 41 29.64 1.52 -9.42
C CYS A 41 30.68 0.51 -9.93
N VAL A 42 31.89 0.97 -10.24
CA VAL A 42 32.98 0.11 -10.76
C VAL A 42 33.43 -0.91 -9.70
N ASN A 43 33.62 -0.48 -8.46
CA ASN A 43 34.06 -1.36 -7.37
C ASN A 43 32.96 -2.37 -6.99
N ALA A 44 31.71 -1.91 -6.84
CA ALA A 44 30.60 -2.81 -6.53
C ALA A 44 30.37 -3.84 -7.65
N ARG A 45 30.49 -3.42 -8.92
CA ARG A 45 30.42 -4.32 -10.08
C ARG A 45 31.44 -5.47 -9.99
N GLN A 46 32.69 -5.17 -9.63
CA GLN A 46 33.72 -6.21 -9.45
C GLN A 46 33.33 -7.21 -8.35
N ILE A 47 32.78 -6.73 -7.24
CA ILE A 47 32.32 -7.58 -6.14
C ILE A 47 31.12 -8.44 -6.57
N PHE A 48 30.16 -7.88 -7.30
CA PHE A 48 29.02 -8.67 -7.75
C PHE A 48 29.44 -9.78 -8.72
N LEU A 49 30.39 -9.51 -9.62
CA LEU A 49 30.92 -10.51 -10.55
C LEU A 49 31.79 -11.58 -9.87
N SER A 50 32.41 -11.27 -8.72
CA SER A 50 33.19 -12.26 -7.97
C SER A 50 32.32 -13.16 -7.08
N GLN A 51 31.09 -12.75 -6.78
CA GLN A 51 30.10 -13.54 -6.04
C GLN A 51 29.17 -14.31 -6.98
N PRO A 52 28.59 -15.44 -6.59
CA PRO A 52 27.68 -16.22 -7.43
C PRO A 52 26.36 -15.48 -7.70
N ASN A 53 25.63 -15.93 -8.72
CA ASN A 53 24.34 -15.34 -9.08
C ASN A 53 23.19 -15.78 -8.15
N LEU A 54 23.32 -16.99 -7.59
CA LEU A 54 22.59 -17.46 -6.42
C LEU A 54 23.50 -17.32 -5.20
N LEU A 55 23.26 -16.31 -4.38
CA LEU A 55 24.05 -16.06 -3.18
C LEU A 55 23.75 -17.11 -2.09
N GLU A 56 24.77 -17.56 -1.38
CA GLU A 56 24.60 -18.33 -0.15
C GLU A 56 24.79 -17.39 1.05
N VAL A 57 23.75 -17.25 1.85
CA VAL A 57 23.71 -16.31 2.99
C VAL A 57 23.46 -17.11 4.26
N ARG A 58 24.13 -16.74 5.36
CA ARG A 58 23.90 -17.36 6.67
C ARG A 58 23.07 -16.46 7.56
N ALA A 59 22.20 -17.05 8.36
CA ALA A 59 21.58 -16.34 9.46
C ALA A 59 22.61 -16.05 10.58
N PRO A 60 22.43 -14.99 11.38
CA PRO A 60 21.32 -14.06 11.37
C PRO A 60 21.42 -13.05 10.22
N VAL A 61 20.29 -12.74 9.58
CA VAL A 61 20.20 -11.76 8.48
C VAL A 61 18.87 -11.02 8.50
N ARG A 62 18.90 -9.75 8.12
CA ARG A 62 17.71 -8.92 7.93
C ARG A 62 17.41 -8.72 6.46
N ILE A 63 16.17 -8.95 6.06
CA ILE A 63 15.71 -8.93 4.68
C ILE A 63 14.84 -7.71 4.44
N CYS A 64 15.24 -6.88 3.48
CA CYS A 64 14.54 -5.68 3.05
C CYS A 64 13.95 -5.89 1.65
N GLY A 65 12.69 -5.53 1.47
CA GLY A 65 12.07 -5.42 0.15
C GLY A 65 12.40 -4.08 -0.52
N ASP A 66 11.46 -3.62 -1.35
CA ASP A 66 11.59 -2.44 -2.19
C ASP A 66 11.81 -1.16 -1.39
N ILE A 67 12.65 -0.27 -1.91
CA ILE A 67 12.99 1.04 -1.31
C ILE A 67 12.61 2.20 -2.23
N HIS A 68 12.77 2.04 -3.54
CA HIS A 68 12.34 3.01 -4.56
C HIS A 68 12.71 4.46 -4.26
N GLY A 69 14.00 4.73 -3.99
CA GLY A 69 14.49 6.07 -3.74
C GLY A 69 13.89 6.79 -2.52
N GLN A 70 13.22 6.07 -1.61
CA GLN A 70 12.77 6.58 -0.30
C GLN A 70 13.93 6.58 0.69
N TYR A 71 14.94 7.39 0.39
CA TYR A 71 16.22 7.41 1.12
C TYR A 71 16.08 7.61 2.64
N GLN A 72 15.16 8.46 3.08
CA GLN A 72 14.93 8.69 4.50
C GLN A 72 14.36 7.45 5.19
N ASP A 73 13.55 6.65 4.49
CA ASP A 73 13.04 5.40 5.02
C ASP A 73 14.11 4.31 5.02
N LEU A 74 15.04 4.30 4.05
CA LEU A 74 16.23 3.45 4.12
C LEU A 74 17.07 3.76 5.38
N LEU A 75 17.29 5.03 5.69
CA LEU A 75 17.99 5.40 6.93
C LEU A 75 17.24 4.90 8.17
N ARG A 76 15.90 4.97 8.18
CA ARG A 76 15.08 4.41 9.26
C ARG A 76 15.20 2.89 9.34
N VAL A 77 15.28 2.17 8.22
CA VAL A 77 15.51 0.71 8.22
C VAL A 77 16.81 0.38 8.97
N PHE A 78 17.88 1.14 8.76
CA PHE A 78 19.13 0.96 9.50
C PHE A 78 19.06 1.43 10.96
N GLU A 79 18.27 2.47 11.27
CA GLU A 79 18.06 2.90 12.67
C GLU A 79 17.33 1.82 13.49
N TYR A 80 16.38 1.11 12.90
CA TYR A 80 15.63 0.02 13.56
C TYR A 80 16.42 -1.29 13.58
N GLY A 81 16.94 -1.72 12.42
CA GLY A 81 17.62 -3.00 12.29
C GLY A 81 19.10 -2.99 12.68
N GLY A 82 19.69 -1.82 12.94
CA GLY A 82 21.11 -1.65 13.26
C GLY A 82 21.98 -1.40 12.03
N TYR A 83 22.88 -0.42 12.12
CA TYR A 83 23.73 -0.06 10.99
C TYR A 83 24.79 -1.15 10.69
N PRO A 84 25.12 -1.40 9.41
CA PRO A 84 26.26 -2.25 9.07
C PRO A 84 27.55 -1.73 9.70
N PRO A 85 28.41 -2.59 10.28
CA PRO A 85 28.40 -4.06 10.21
C PRO A 85 27.75 -4.76 11.42
N SER A 86 26.99 -4.04 12.26
CA SER A 86 26.33 -4.62 13.45
C SER A 86 25.20 -5.60 13.09
N ALA A 87 24.72 -5.54 11.86
CA ALA A 87 23.68 -6.37 11.29
C ALA A 87 24.06 -6.78 9.86
N ASN A 88 23.68 -8.00 9.48
CA ASN A 88 23.75 -8.46 8.10
C ASN A 88 22.45 -8.13 7.38
N TYR A 89 22.54 -7.71 6.13
CA TYR A 89 21.36 -7.37 5.32
C TYR A 89 21.37 -8.05 3.97
N LEU A 90 20.18 -8.51 3.57
CA LEU A 90 19.83 -8.91 2.22
C LEU A 90 18.73 -7.98 1.70
N PHE A 91 18.98 -7.27 0.62
CA PHE A 91 17.96 -6.48 -0.07
C PHE A 91 17.46 -7.20 -1.31
N LEU A 92 16.15 -7.19 -1.53
CA LEU A 92 15.50 -7.97 -2.58
C LEU A 92 15.46 -7.27 -3.94
N GLY A 93 15.80 -5.99 -4.04
CA GLY A 93 15.80 -5.23 -5.29
C GLY A 93 14.98 -3.93 -5.19
N ASP A 94 14.78 -3.28 -6.33
CA ASP A 94 13.98 -2.06 -6.51
C ASP A 94 14.45 -0.91 -5.60
N TYR A 95 15.71 -0.53 -5.81
CA TYR A 95 16.38 0.53 -5.07
C TYR A 95 16.03 1.91 -5.61
N VAL A 96 15.83 2.00 -6.92
CA VAL A 96 15.68 3.26 -7.67
C VAL A 96 14.24 3.45 -8.18
N ASP A 97 14.02 4.59 -8.85
CA ASP A 97 12.75 5.05 -9.40
C ASP A 97 11.68 5.41 -8.37
N ARG A 98 10.64 6.12 -8.85
CA ARG A 98 9.40 6.51 -8.14
C ARG A 98 9.58 7.48 -6.96
N GLY A 99 10.59 7.27 -6.11
CA GLY A 99 10.97 8.17 -5.03
C GLY A 99 11.82 9.35 -5.50
N LYS A 100 12.28 10.13 -4.53
CA LYS A 100 12.91 11.44 -4.78
C LYS A 100 14.43 11.42 -4.72
N GLN A 101 15.02 10.41 -4.08
CA GLN A 101 16.43 10.34 -3.72
C GLN A 101 17.00 8.96 -4.07
N SER A 102 16.83 8.54 -5.33
CA SER A 102 17.32 7.24 -5.80
C SER A 102 18.84 7.19 -5.76
N LEU A 103 19.52 8.30 -6.11
CA LEU A 103 20.98 8.36 -6.10
C LEU A 103 21.55 8.16 -4.70
N GLU A 104 21.03 8.84 -3.68
CA GLU A 104 21.48 8.63 -2.29
C GLU A 104 21.21 7.20 -1.82
N THR A 105 20.06 6.65 -2.19
CA THR A 105 19.65 5.28 -1.84
C THR A 105 20.65 4.27 -2.39
N ILE A 106 20.86 4.26 -3.70
CA ILE A 106 21.76 3.28 -4.33
C ILE A 106 23.22 3.53 -3.95
N CYS A 107 23.68 4.78 -3.86
CA CYS A 107 25.06 5.07 -3.45
C CYS A 107 25.36 4.57 -2.04
N LEU A 108 24.43 4.69 -1.09
CA LEU A 108 24.63 4.17 0.27
C LEU A 108 24.70 2.64 0.28
N LEU A 109 23.82 1.97 -0.47
CA LEU A 109 23.82 0.51 -0.57
C LEU A 109 25.10 -0.01 -1.24
N LEU A 110 25.55 0.61 -2.33
CA LEU A 110 26.81 0.24 -2.99
C LEU A 110 28.02 0.51 -2.09
N ALA A 111 28.05 1.64 -1.38
CA ALA A 111 29.13 1.95 -0.45
C ALA A 111 29.22 0.92 0.68
N TYR A 112 28.07 0.53 1.25
CA TYR A 112 28.02 -0.56 2.23
C TYR A 112 28.41 -1.92 1.65
N LYS A 113 28.01 -2.22 0.41
CA LYS A 113 28.43 -3.45 -0.29
C LYS A 113 29.94 -3.53 -0.46
N ILE A 114 30.58 -2.42 -0.83
CA ILE A 114 32.04 -2.36 -0.97
C ILE A 114 32.71 -2.48 0.40
N ARG A 115 32.16 -1.81 1.41
CA ARG A 115 32.76 -1.77 2.75
C ARG A 115 32.64 -3.08 3.53
N TYR A 116 31.54 -3.81 3.31
CA TYR A 116 31.18 -5.05 4.02
C TYR A 116 30.58 -6.09 3.04
N PRO A 117 31.37 -6.61 2.09
CA PRO A 117 30.89 -7.46 1.00
C PRO A 117 30.30 -8.80 1.44
N ASP A 118 30.64 -9.23 2.65
CA ASP A 118 30.21 -10.45 3.35
C ASP A 118 29.00 -10.24 4.28
N LYS A 119 28.58 -8.99 4.51
CA LYS A 119 27.44 -8.64 5.38
C LYS A 119 26.30 -7.96 4.65
N ILE A 120 26.55 -7.41 3.47
CA ILE A 120 25.60 -6.66 2.67
C ILE A 120 25.41 -7.37 1.34
N PHE A 121 24.18 -7.81 1.09
CA PHE A 121 23.79 -8.53 -0.11
C PHE A 121 22.68 -7.74 -0.80
N LEU A 122 22.84 -7.52 -2.10
CA LEU A 122 21.92 -6.73 -2.92
C LEU A 122 21.50 -7.60 -4.09
N LEU A 123 20.24 -7.99 -4.15
CA LEU A 123 19.66 -8.68 -5.29
C LEU A 123 19.22 -7.69 -6.36
N ARG A 124 19.03 -8.17 -7.58
CA ARG A 124 18.48 -7.38 -8.66
C ARG A 124 16.96 -7.32 -8.53
N GLY A 125 16.38 -6.12 -8.61
CA GLY A 125 14.95 -5.93 -8.86
C GLY A 125 14.66 -5.63 -10.33
N ASN A 126 13.39 -5.54 -10.68
CA ASN A 126 12.99 -5.23 -12.06
C ASN A 126 13.24 -3.75 -12.42
N HIS A 127 13.42 -2.86 -11.44
CA HIS A 127 13.81 -1.47 -11.65
C HIS A 127 15.33 -1.28 -11.83
N GLU A 128 16.15 -2.29 -11.54
CA GLU A 128 17.58 -2.33 -11.90
C GLU A 128 17.78 -2.77 -13.37
N ASP A 129 16.94 -2.23 -14.26
CA ASP A 129 16.94 -2.44 -15.70
C ASP A 129 16.80 -1.12 -16.45
N ALA A 130 17.57 -0.98 -17.53
CA ALA A 130 17.61 0.25 -18.31
C ALA A 130 16.27 0.58 -18.94
N LYS A 131 15.46 -0.40 -19.38
CA LYS A 131 14.17 -0.14 -20.04
C LYS A 131 13.17 0.45 -19.03
N ILE A 132 13.21 -0.02 -17.78
CA ILE A 132 12.32 0.41 -16.71
C ILE A 132 12.76 1.76 -16.13
N ASN A 133 14.01 1.86 -15.66
CA ASN A 133 14.46 3.06 -14.95
C ASN A 133 14.76 4.27 -15.85
N ARG A 134 14.66 4.06 -17.18
CA ARG A 134 14.59 5.14 -18.16
C ARG A 134 13.32 5.98 -18.04
N ILE A 135 12.22 5.36 -17.61
CA ILE A 135 10.86 5.93 -17.66
C ILE A 135 10.35 6.29 -16.26
N TYR A 136 10.77 5.55 -15.22
CA TYR A 136 10.18 5.68 -13.88
C TYR A 136 10.95 6.58 -12.89
N GLY A 137 12.01 7.26 -13.36
CA GLY A 137 12.56 8.45 -12.71
C GLY A 137 14.08 8.48 -12.55
N PHE A 138 14.76 7.34 -12.48
CA PHE A 138 16.19 7.29 -12.17
C PHE A 138 17.05 7.92 -13.26
N TYR A 139 16.74 7.66 -14.54
CA TYR A 139 17.41 8.34 -15.65
C TYR A 139 17.30 9.86 -15.53
N ASP A 140 16.09 10.37 -15.27
CA ASP A 140 15.86 11.81 -15.19
C ASP A 140 16.56 12.40 -13.98
N GLU A 141 16.62 11.67 -12.86
CA GLU A 141 17.38 12.06 -11.68
C GLU A 141 18.89 12.16 -11.99
N CYS A 142 19.47 11.15 -12.65
CA CYS A 142 20.88 11.14 -13.08
C CYS A 142 21.18 12.29 -14.06
N LYS A 143 20.35 12.45 -15.09
CA LYS A 143 20.50 13.49 -16.11
C LYS A 143 20.42 14.89 -15.50
N ARG A 144 19.50 15.11 -14.55
CA ARG A 144 19.28 16.42 -13.92
C ARG A 144 20.40 16.80 -12.95
N ARG A 145 20.91 15.84 -12.16
CA ARG A 145 21.91 16.11 -11.11
C ARG A 145 23.35 15.98 -11.59
N PHE A 146 23.56 15.16 -12.60
CA PHE A 146 24.87 14.85 -13.17
C PHE A 146 24.77 14.84 -14.69
N ASN A 147 24.78 13.66 -15.32
CA ASN A 147 24.70 13.50 -16.76
C ASN A 147 24.19 12.09 -17.14
N VAL A 148 23.93 11.90 -18.43
CA VAL A 148 23.45 10.62 -18.98
C VAL A 148 24.52 9.52 -18.94
N ARG A 149 25.80 9.87 -18.95
CA ARG A 149 26.91 8.90 -18.87
C ARG A 149 26.91 8.20 -17.52
N LEU A 150 26.62 8.92 -16.44
CA LEU A 150 26.51 8.35 -15.10
C LEU A 150 25.40 7.31 -15.01
N TRP A 151 24.24 7.56 -15.63
CA TRP A 151 23.15 6.57 -15.71
C TRP A 151 23.60 5.28 -16.41
N LYS A 152 24.35 5.38 -17.53
CA LYS A 152 24.89 4.19 -18.21
C LYS A 152 25.86 3.40 -17.32
N ILE A 153 26.68 4.08 -16.52
CA ILE A 153 27.58 3.43 -15.55
C ILE A 153 26.78 2.68 -14.47
N PHE A 154 25.65 3.23 -14.02
CA PHE A 154 24.73 2.50 -13.14
C PHE A 154 24.13 1.28 -13.83
N THR A 155 23.69 1.39 -15.09
CA THR A 155 23.20 0.24 -15.87
C THR A 155 24.24 -0.88 -15.94
N GLU A 156 25.50 -0.56 -16.24
CA GLU A 156 26.59 -1.55 -16.27
C GLU A 156 26.79 -2.24 -14.91
N CYS A 157 26.60 -1.51 -13.81
CA CYS A 157 26.64 -2.05 -12.45
C CYS A 157 25.44 -2.96 -12.16
N PHE A 158 24.23 -2.52 -12.49
CA PHE A 158 22.98 -3.25 -12.29
C PHE A 158 22.92 -4.56 -13.07
N ASN A 159 23.47 -4.57 -14.29
CA ASN A 159 23.59 -5.77 -15.11
C ASN A 159 24.44 -6.87 -14.48
N CYS A 160 25.19 -6.55 -13.42
CA CYS A 160 26.02 -7.50 -12.68
C CYS A 160 25.39 -7.95 -11.36
N LEU A 161 24.24 -7.43 -10.93
CA LEU A 161 23.62 -7.82 -9.66
C LEU A 161 23.24 -9.32 -9.66
N PRO A 162 23.43 -10.03 -8.54
CA PRO A 162 22.89 -11.37 -8.35
C PRO A 162 21.36 -11.33 -8.30
N VAL A 163 20.70 -12.43 -8.65
CA VAL A 163 19.23 -12.43 -8.86
C VAL A 163 18.47 -13.17 -7.76
N ALA A 164 19.14 -14.05 -7.02
CA ALA A 164 18.54 -14.76 -5.90
C ALA A 164 19.56 -14.99 -4.77
N ALA A 165 19.05 -15.31 -3.59
CA ALA A 165 19.84 -15.75 -2.44
C ALA A 165 19.18 -16.94 -1.75
N LEU A 166 19.97 -17.83 -1.18
CA LEU A 166 19.54 -18.96 -0.39
C LEU A 166 20.10 -18.80 1.03
N ILE A 167 19.20 -18.65 2.01
CA ILE A 167 19.56 -18.49 3.42
C ILE A 167 19.57 -19.86 4.09
N ASP A 168 20.74 -20.28 4.58
CA ASP A 168 21.00 -21.56 5.26
C ASP A 168 20.36 -22.78 4.57
N GLY A 169 20.32 -22.77 3.24
CA GLY A 169 19.76 -23.87 2.45
C GLY A 169 18.23 -24.02 2.54
N LYS A 170 17.51 -23.09 3.20
CA LYS A 170 16.08 -23.25 3.52
C LYS A 170 15.17 -22.14 3.03
N ILE A 171 15.65 -20.90 2.94
CA ILE A 171 14.84 -19.75 2.50
C ILE A 171 15.37 -19.23 1.18
N LEU A 172 14.58 -19.39 0.11
CA LEU A 172 14.92 -18.84 -1.20
C LEU A 172 14.38 -17.42 -1.33
N CYS A 173 15.27 -16.48 -1.65
CA CYS A 173 14.99 -15.07 -1.76
C CYS A 173 15.18 -14.57 -3.19
N MET A 174 14.23 -13.80 -3.72
CA MET A 174 14.29 -13.19 -5.05
C MET A 174 13.39 -11.94 -5.10
N HIS A 175 13.46 -11.13 -6.15
CA HIS A 175 12.58 -9.96 -6.26
C HIS A 175 11.16 -10.35 -6.68
N GLY A 176 11.08 -10.98 -7.85
CA GLY A 176 9.91 -11.50 -8.53
C GLY A 176 9.32 -12.71 -7.82
N GLY A 177 9.20 -13.82 -8.52
CA GLY A 177 8.79 -15.07 -7.94
C GLY A 177 9.24 -16.24 -8.80
N LEU A 178 8.48 -17.32 -8.75
CA LEU A 178 8.81 -18.54 -9.47
C LEU A 178 8.68 -18.34 -10.99
N SER A 179 9.39 -19.18 -11.74
CA SER A 179 9.29 -19.29 -13.20
C SER A 179 8.81 -20.69 -13.59
N PRO A 180 8.01 -20.84 -14.66
CA PRO A 180 7.71 -22.14 -15.23
C PRO A 180 8.98 -22.90 -15.70
N GLU A 181 10.06 -22.16 -15.99
CA GLU A 181 11.35 -22.72 -16.41
C GLU A 181 12.26 -23.06 -15.23
N LEU A 182 11.92 -22.65 -14.00
CA LEU A 182 12.73 -22.91 -12.81
C LEU A 182 12.38 -24.27 -12.20
N GLU A 183 13.13 -25.29 -12.57
CA GLU A 183 12.98 -26.64 -12.05
C GLU A 183 13.89 -26.94 -10.87
N ASN A 184 15.10 -26.37 -10.85
CA ASN A 184 16.11 -26.52 -9.80
C ASN A 184 16.94 -25.24 -9.64
N LEU A 185 17.66 -25.12 -8.53
CA LEU A 185 18.42 -23.91 -8.19
C LEU A 185 19.71 -23.71 -9.02
N ASP A 186 20.23 -24.76 -9.67
CA ASP A 186 21.46 -24.65 -10.47
C ASP A 186 21.24 -23.81 -11.73
N GLN A 187 20.02 -23.82 -12.29
CA GLN A 187 19.64 -22.95 -13.41
C GLN A 187 19.84 -21.45 -13.08
N ILE A 188 19.69 -21.04 -11.82
CA ILE A 188 19.95 -19.66 -11.39
C ILE A 188 21.45 -19.36 -11.41
N LYS A 189 22.29 -20.34 -11.02
CA LYS A 189 23.75 -20.21 -10.98
C LYS A 189 24.34 -20.05 -12.39
N GLU A 190 23.70 -20.65 -13.40
CA GLU A 190 24.15 -20.65 -14.80
C GLU A 190 23.84 -19.35 -15.57
N ILE A 191 22.97 -18.48 -15.04
CA ILE A 191 22.68 -17.18 -15.66
C ILE A 191 23.95 -16.33 -15.69
N SER A 192 24.39 -16.01 -16.91
CA SER A 192 25.60 -15.23 -17.17
C SER A 192 25.42 -13.76 -16.81
N ARG A 193 26.47 -13.12 -16.29
CA ARG A 193 26.54 -11.69 -16.00
C ARG A 193 27.80 -11.08 -16.61
N PRO A 194 27.77 -9.82 -17.09
CA PRO A 194 26.63 -8.90 -17.12
C PRO A 194 25.55 -9.31 -18.12
N THR A 195 24.28 -9.05 -17.80
CA THR A 195 23.15 -9.30 -18.70
C THR A 195 22.06 -8.24 -18.53
N ASP A 196 21.38 -7.89 -19.62
CA ASP A 196 20.11 -7.16 -19.54
C ASP A 196 18.97 -8.12 -19.13
N ILE A 197 17.84 -7.58 -18.63
CA ILE A 197 16.66 -8.41 -18.35
C ILE A 197 15.95 -8.70 -19.68
N PRO A 198 15.80 -9.96 -20.11
CA PRO A 198 15.03 -10.32 -21.30
C PRO A 198 13.54 -10.01 -21.11
N ASP A 199 12.78 -9.96 -22.20
CA ASP A 199 11.33 -9.68 -22.11
C ASP A 199 10.52 -10.91 -21.63
N ASN A 200 11.12 -12.11 -21.66
CA ASN A 200 10.55 -13.38 -21.20
C ASN A 200 11.65 -14.35 -20.71
N GLY A 201 11.22 -15.52 -20.20
CA GLY A 201 12.11 -16.59 -19.72
C GLY A 201 12.52 -16.44 -18.26
N LEU A 202 13.34 -17.38 -17.79
CA LEU A 202 13.72 -17.52 -16.37
C LEU A 202 14.12 -16.22 -15.67
N LEU A 203 15.05 -15.44 -16.24
CA LEU A 203 15.51 -14.20 -15.62
C LEU A 203 14.41 -13.13 -15.55
N CYS A 204 13.53 -13.07 -16.55
CA CYS A 204 12.39 -12.16 -16.51
C CYS A 204 11.46 -12.54 -15.35
N ASP A 205 11.11 -13.82 -15.24
CA ASP A 205 10.17 -14.31 -14.24
C ASP A 205 10.66 -14.16 -12.80
N LEU A 206 11.95 -14.46 -12.55
CA LEU A 206 12.59 -14.25 -11.24
C LEU A 206 12.50 -12.81 -10.73
N LEU A 207 12.24 -11.84 -11.62
CA LEU A 207 12.17 -10.42 -11.32
C LEU A 207 10.76 -9.84 -11.46
N TRP A 208 9.85 -10.50 -12.17
CA TRP A 208 8.53 -9.95 -12.53
C TRP A 208 7.32 -10.78 -12.13
N SER A 209 7.48 -12.08 -11.85
CA SER A 209 6.32 -12.93 -11.58
C SER A 209 5.70 -12.64 -10.21
N ASP A 210 4.40 -12.93 -10.09
CA ASP A 210 3.59 -12.60 -8.93
C ASP A 210 2.78 -13.81 -8.42
N PRO A 211 2.67 -14.03 -7.10
CA PRO A 211 1.71 -14.98 -6.56
C PRO A 211 0.27 -14.47 -6.74
N ASP A 212 -0.67 -15.35 -7.13
CA ASP A 212 -2.11 -15.04 -7.19
C ASP A 212 -2.94 -16.17 -6.55
N ALA A 213 -3.68 -15.84 -5.49
CA ALA A 213 -4.54 -16.79 -4.77
C ALA A 213 -5.74 -17.29 -5.58
N ARG A 214 -6.04 -16.66 -6.72
CA ARG A 214 -7.16 -17.02 -7.61
C ARG A 214 -6.74 -17.99 -8.71
N VAL A 215 -5.44 -18.23 -8.86
CA VAL A 215 -4.87 -19.07 -9.91
C VAL A 215 -4.44 -20.41 -9.32
N GLU A 216 -4.70 -21.47 -10.06
CA GLU A 216 -4.09 -22.79 -9.87
C GLU A 216 -3.12 -23.00 -11.02
N GLY A 217 -1.87 -23.35 -10.72
CA GLY A 217 -0.82 -23.46 -11.72
C GLY A 217 -0.21 -22.11 -12.12
N TRP A 218 -0.16 -21.84 -13.42
CA TRP A 218 0.43 -20.63 -14.02
C TRP A 218 -0.64 -19.88 -14.81
N ALA A 219 -0.60 -18.54 -14.78
CA ALA A 219 -1.47 -17.70 -15.61
C ALA A 219 -0.73 -16.45 -16.11
N GLU A 220 -1.33 -15.74 -17.05
CA GLU A 220 -0.77 -14.47 -17.55
C GLU A 220 -0.79 -13.39 -16.44
N SER A 221 0.18 -12.48 -16.49
CA SER A 221 0.26 -11.35 -15.55
C SER A 221 -0.50 -10.13 -16.07
N ASP A 222 -1.30 -9.50 -15.20
CA ASP A 222 -1.95 -8.21 -15.45
C ASP A 222 -0.95 -7.07 -15.73
N ARG A 223 0.35 -7.28 -15.45
CA ARG A 223 1.43 -6.33 -15.77
C ARG A 223 1.80 -6.32 -17.25
N GLY A 224 1.35 -7.31 -18.03
CA GLY A 224 1.73 -7.49 -19.43
C GLY A 224 3.16 -8.01 -19.63
N VAL A 225 3.79 -8.51 -18.57
CA VAL A 225 5.13 -9.12 -18.57
C VAL A 225 5.16 -10.26 -17.55
N SER A 226 5.86 -11.35 -17.88
CA SER A 226 5.93 -12.57 -17.06
C SER A 226 4.55 -13.18 -16.78
N CYS A 227 4.43 -13.92 -15.67
CA CYS A 227 3.30 -14.75 -15.31
C CYS A 227 2.89 -14.55 -13.84
N THR A 228 1.73 -15.10 -13.49
CA THR A 228 1.29 -15.30 -12.11
C THR A 228 1.30 -16.78 -11.78
N PHE A 229 1.46 -17.11 -10.49
CA PHE A 229 1.52 -18.50 -10.02
C PHE A 229 0.67 -18.76 -8.77
N GLY A 230 0.08 -19.95 -8.71
CA GLY A 230 -0.77 -20.40 -7.62
C GLY A 230 -0.02 -20.93 -6.40
N ALA A 231 -0.77 -21.20 -5.34
CA ALA A 231 -0.22 -21.76 -4.08
C ALA A 231 0.26 -23.22 -4.23
N ASP A 232 -0.26 -23.95 -5.22
CA ASP A 232 0.19 -25.27 -5.65
C ASP A 232 1.63 -25.20 -6.15
N ARG A 233 1.96 -24.27 -7.04
CA ARG A 233 3.32 -24.10 -7.57
C ARG A 233 4.35 -23.73 -6.51
N VAL A 234 3.96 -22.92 -5.53
CA VAL A 234 4.81 -22.63 -4.37
C VAL A 234 5.11 -23.90 -3.57
N SER A 235 4.08 -24.71 -3.31
CA SER A 235 4.23 -25.91 -2.50
C SER A 235 5.09 -26.95 -3.22
N ASP A 236 4.76 -27.25 -4.48
CA ASP A 236 5.48 -28.20 -5.32
C ASP A 236 6.97 -27.84 -5.44
N PHE A 237 7.27 -26.56 -5.68
CA PHE A 237 8.64 -26.10 -5.86
C PHE A 237 9.46 -26.25 -4.59
N LEU A 238 8.91 -25.84 -3.45
CA LEU A 238 9.58 -25.93 -2.16
C LEU A 238 9.81 -27.38 -1.74
N ASP A 239 8.80 -28.25 -1.93
CA ASP A 239 8.92 -29.68 -1.61
C ASP A 239 9.95 -30.37 -2.49
N LYS A 240 9.98 -30.08 -3.80
CA LYS A 240 10.96 -30.64 -4.75
C LYS A 240 12.40 -30.24 -4.43
N ASN A 241 12.61 -29.03 -3.90
CA ASN A 241 13.93 -28.48 -3.62
C ASN A 241 14.31 -28.49 -2.13
N GLU A 242 13.51 -29.17 -1.29
CA GLU A 242 13.73 -29.29 0.17
C GLU A 242 13.85 -27.94 0.92
N LEU A 243 13.08 -26.96 0.47
CA LEU A 243 13.03 -25.59 0.99
C LEU A 243 11.78 -25.37 1.87
N ASP A 244 11.88 -24.43 2.80
CA ASP A 244 10.81 -24.14 3.75
C ASP A 244 10.00 -22.90 3.35
N LEU A 245 10.66 -21.89 2.77
CA LEU A 245 10.06 -20.57 2.53
C LEU A 245 10.63 -19.90 1.27
N ILE A 246 9.76 -19.22 0.52
CA ILE A 246 10.15 -18.20 -0.46
C ILE A 246 9.95 -16.81 0.15
N CYS A 247 10.96 -15.95 0.07
CA CYS A 247 10.89 -14.54 0.48
C CYS A 247 11.06 -13.63 -0.74
N ARG A 248 10.11 -12.72 -0.99
CA ARG A 248 10.13 -11.91 -2.22
C ARG A 248 9.70 -10.44 -2.04
N GLY A 249 9.94 -9.60 -3.04
CA GLY A 249 9.67 -8.15 -3.05
C GLY A 249 8.47 -7.71 -3.91
N HIS A 250 8.61 -6.62 -4.67
CA HIS A 250 7.87 -6.21 -5.89
C HIS A 250 6.37 -5.84 -5.77
N GLN A 251 5.66 -6.35 -4.76
CA GLN A 251 4.25 -6.07 -4.53
C GLN A 251 4.05 -5.26 -3.25
N VAL A 252 3.39 -4.12 -3.38
CA VAL A 252 2.97 -3.30 -2.24
C VAL A 252 1.92 -4.05 -1.43
N VAL A 253 2.22 -4.30 -0.16
CA VAL A 253 1.34 -4.99 0.80
C VAL A 253 1.03 -4.09 2.00
N GLU A 254 -0.18 -4.17 2.55
CA GLU A 254 -0.72 -3.18 3.51
C GLU A 254 0.17 -3.02 4.76
N ASP A 255 0.61 -4.12 5.36
CA ASP A 255 1.41 -4.12 6.58
C ASP A 255 2.93 -4.16 6.30
N GLY A 256 3.36 -3.99 5.05
CA GLY A 256 4.75 -4.12 4.62
C GLY A 256 5.22 -5.58 4.50
N TYR A 257 4.44 -6.54 4.95
CA TYR A 257 4.62 -7.96 4.65
C TYR A 257 3.26 -8.64 4.41
N GLU A 258 3.24 -9.72 3.62
CA GLU A 258 2.07 -10.56 3.43
C GLU A 258 2.47 -12.02 3.20
N PHE A 259 1.78 -12.95 3.87
CA PHE A 259 2.00 -14.37 3.68
C PHE A 259 1.08 -14.93 2.60
N PHE A 260 1.61 -15.88 1.83
CA PHE A 260 0.92 -16.64 0.80
C PHE A 260 1.16 -18.15 1.00
N ALA A 261 0.36 -18.99 0.34
CA ALA A 261 0.49 -20.47 0.33
C ALA A 261 0.72 -21.08 1.74
N LYS A 262 -0.17 -20.81 2.69
CA LYS A 262 -0.06 -21.28 4.09
C LYS A 262 1.26 -20.89 4.77
N ARG A 263 1.75 -19.68 4.52
CA ARG A 263 3.03 -19.12 5.01
C ARG A 263 4.29 -19.73 4.41
N ARG A 264 4.17 -20.43 3.28
CA ARG A 264 5.31 -20.93 2.50
C ARG A 264 5.91 -19.91 1.55
N LEU A 265 5.24 -18.77 1.35
CA LEU A 265 5.80 -17.60 0.69
C LEU A 265 5.48 -16.35 1.50
N VAL A 266 6.44 -15.42 1.58
CA VAL A 266 6.25 -14.10 2.16
C VAL A 266 6.70 -13.01 1.18
N THR A 267 5.83 -12.04 0.96
CA THR A 267 6.14 -10.80 0.26
C THR A 267 6.56 -9.75 1.28
N ILE A 268 7.68 -9.06 1.06
CA ILE A 268 8.24 -7.99 1.89
C ILE A 268 8.30 -6.72 1.04
N PHE A 269 7.80 -5.62 1.59
CA PHE A 269 7.87 -4.29 0.98
C PHE A 269 8.34 -3.29 2.03
N SER A 270 9.43 -2.58 1.78
CA SER A 270 10.11 -1.78 2.81
C SER A 270 9.94 -0.27 2.66
N ALA A 271 9.23 0.19 1.61
CA ALA A 271 8.92 1.60 1.39
C ALA A 271 7.52 1.99 1.93
N PRO A 272 7.42 2.58 3.13
CA PRO A 272 6.13 3.00 3.69
C PRO A 272 5.51 4.17 2.91
N ASN A 273 4.17 4.21 2.85
CA ASN A 273 3.43 5.24 2.12
C ASN A 273 3.95 5.41 0.68
N TYR A 274 4.07 4.27 -0.01
CA TYR A 274 4.72 4.17 -1.31
C TYR A 274 4.16 5.18 -2.32
N GLY A 275 5.06 5.92 -2.99
CA GLY A 275 4.70 6.95 -3.96
C GLY A 275 3.83 8.09 -3.42
N GLY A 276 3.59 8.17 -2.10
CA GLY A 276 2.59 9.06 -1.50
C GLY A 276 1.14 8.75 -1.90
N GLU A 277 0.89 7.58 -2.49
CA GLU A 277 -0.43 7.16 -2.99
C GLU A 277 -1.05 6.02 -2.18
N PHE A 278 -0.19 5.16 -1.60
CA PHE A 278 -0.57 4.03 -0.77
C PHE A 278 -0.47 4.40 0.72
N ASP A 279 -1.27 3.76 1.58
CA ASP A 279 -1.23 3.93 3.05
C ASP A 279 -0.53 2.72 3.71
N ASN A 280 0.38 2.07 2.98
CA ASN A 280 1.07 0.86 3.42
C ASN A 280 2.15 1.19 4.46
N ALA A 281 2.41 0.25 5.36
CA ALA A 281 3.66 0.24 6.12
C ALA A 281 4.81 -0.34 5.27
N GLY A 282 6.04 -0.13 5.74
CA GLY A 282 7.18 -0.93 5.33
C GLY A 282 7.44 -2.02 6.36
N ALA A 283 8.08 -3.12 5.97
CA ALA A 283 8.56 -4.14 6.91
C ALA A 283 10.04 -4.47 6.68
N LEU A 284 10.66 -4.97 7.74
CA LEU A 284 11.98 -5.58 7.76
C LEU A 284 11.82 -6.98 8.36
N LEU A 285 12.21 -8.01 7.61
CA LEU A 285 12.15 -9.39 8.05
C LEU A 285 13.48 -9.78 8.70
N SER A 286 13.48 -10.08 9.98
CA SER A 286 14.64 -10.58 10.71
C SER A 286 14.59 -12.11 10.81
N VAL A 287 15.62 -12.78 10.31
CA VAL A 287 15.84 -14.22 10.41
C VAL A 287 16.99 -14.46 11.37
N ASP A 288 16.73 -15.16 12.47
CA ASP A 288 17.77 -15.52 13.45
C ASP A 288 18.49 -16.84 13.11
N GLU A 289 19.49 -17.22 13.90
CA GLU A 289 20.29 -18.44 13.71
C GLU A 289 19.47 -19.74 13.76
N ALA A 290 18.27 -19.72 14.37
CA ALA A 290 17.33 -20.83 14.41
C ALA A 290 16.30 -20.77 13.27
N LEU A 291 16.51 -19.87 12.30
CA LEU A 291 15.62 -19.58 11.18
C LEU A 291 14.23 -19.10 11.61
N VAL A 292 14.11 -18.54 12.80
CA VAL A 292 12.87 -17.92 13.26
C VAL A 292 12.72 -16.56 12.57
N CYS A 293 11.64 -16.43 11.81
CA CYS A 293 11.26 -15.21 11.12
C CYS A 293 10.45 -14.26 12.02
N SER A 294 10.90 -13.02 12.16
CA SER A 294 10.18 -11.95 12.87
C SER A 294 10.13 -10.68 12.03
N PHE A 295 9.11 -9.84 12.22
CA PHE A 295 8.89 -8.65 11.40
C PHE A 295 8.96 -7.37 12.23
N GLU A 296 9.76 -6.41 11.77
CA GLU A 296 9.80 -5.04 12.29
C GLU A 296 9.04 -4.12 11.33
N ILE A 297 7.97 -3.48 11.81
CA ILE A 297 7.05 -2.71 10.95
C ILE A 297 7.37 -1.20 11.01
N LEU A 298 7.80 -0.65 9.87
CA LEU A 298 8.03 0.77 9.66
C LEU A 298 6.73 1.47 9.25
N LYS A 299 6.06 2.10 10.20
CA LYS A 299 4.86 2.89 9.89
C LYS A 299 5.22 4.18 9.13
N PRO A 300 4.32 4.68 8.27
CA PRO A 300 4.49 5.98 7.62
C PRO A 300 4.70 7.12 8.63
N VAL A 301 5.58 8.06 8.30
CA VAL A 301 5.78 9.27 9.10
C VAL A 301 4.84 10.37 8.60
N ASP A 302 3.99 10.89 9.48
CA ASP A 302 3.11 12.02 9.16
C ASP A 302 3.93 13.32 9.02
N HIS A 303 4.26 13.71 7.79
CA HIS A 303 4.96 14.98 7.50
C HIS A 303 4.13 16.25 7.79
N LYS A 304 2.95 16.13 8.44
CA LYS A 304 2.09 17.27 8.84
C LYS A 304 2.31 17.74 10.28
N ALA A 305 3.16 17.08 11.06
CA ALA A 305 3.59 17.59 12.36
C ALA A 305 4.91 18.34 12.20
N SER A 306 4.89 19.65 12.36
CA SER A 306 6.10 20.48 12.44
C SER A 306 7.00 20.01 13.60
N PRO A 307 8.34 20.09 13.50
CA PRO A 307 9.22 19.68 14.57
C PRO A 307 9.24 20.77 15.65
N SER A 308 8.31 20.72 16.60
CA SER A 308 8.51 21.41 17.88
C SER A 308 9.47 20.55 18.71
N GLY A 309 10.63 21.11 19.00
CA GLY A 309 11.67 20.47 19.79
C GLY A 309 11.12 19.92 21.10
N SER A 310 11.19 18.61 21.27
CA SER A 310 11.03 17.99 22.57
C SER A 310 12.19 17.02 22.76
N LYS A 311 12.95 17.28 23.81
CA LYS A 311 14.05 16.44 24.29
C LYS A 311 13.56 14.99 24.36
N LEU A 312 14.27 14.09 23.69
CA LEU A 312 14.10 12.65 23.81
C LEU A 312 14.39 12.25 25.27
N ASN A 313 13.32 12.12 26.07
CA ASN A 313 13.40 11.42 27.33
C ASN A 313 13.48 9.92 27.02
N LEU A 314 14.68 9.35 27.20
CA LEU A 314 14.86 7.93 27.36
C LEU A 314 14.01 7.46 28.55
N LYS A 315 12.98 6.67 28.28
CA LYS A 315 12.49 5.69 29.25
C LYS A 315 12.57 4.30 28.64
N LYS A 316 13.64 3.59 29.04
CA LYS A 316 13.65 2.13 29.09
C LYS A 316 12.58 1.72 30.10
N GLY A 317 11.58 0.98 29.65
CA GLY A 317 10.52 0.45 30.50
C GLY A 317 9.41 -0.15 29.65
N ILE A 318 9.39 -1.48 29.56
CA ILE A 318 8.25 -2.23 29.08
C ILE A 318 7.16 -2.07 30.16
N ASP A 319 6.22 -1.16 29.93
CA ASP A 319 4.94 -1.16 30.62
C ASP A 319 3.86 -1.54 29.61
N LEU A 320 3.29 -2.73 29.81
CA LEU A 320 2.07 -3.19 29.16
C LEU A 320 0.91 -2.29 29.61
N VAL A 321 0.75 -1.14 28.96
CA VAL A 321 -0.45 -0.31 29.12
C VAL A 321 -1.62 -1.04 28.47
N ALA A 322 -2.53 -1.51 29.31
CA ALA A 322 -3.77 -2.17 28.95
C ALA A 322 -4.52 -1.46 27.80
N GLY A 323 -4.58 -2.11 26.63
CA GLY A 323 -5.77 -2.12 25.78
C GLY A 323 -6.37 -0.79 25.33
N GLY A 324 -5.56 0.22 24.99
CA GLY A 324 -6.04 1.40 24.28
C GLY A 324 -6.32 1.09 22.80
N LYS A 325 -7.54 0.66 22.44
CA LYS A 325 -7.94 0.53 21.02
C LYS A 325 -7.82 1.89 20.32
N SER A 326 -6.73 2.12 19.57
CA SER A 326 -6.66 3.19 18.58
C SER A 326 -7.64 2.87 17.45
N LYS A 327 -8.92 3.25 17.63
CA LYS A 327 -9.91 3.17 16.58
C LYS A 327 -9.64 4.32 15.61
N LYS A 328 -8.97 4.05 14.48
CA LYS A 328 -9.02 4.92 13.30
C LYS A 328 -10.50 5.17 12.99
N THR A 329 -11.03 6.36 13.32
CA THR A 329 -12.47 6.66 13.25
C THR A 329 -12.95 6.99 11.83
N LYS A 330 -12.04 7.14 10.87
CA LYS A 330 -12.32 7.57 9.49
C LYS A 330 -11.86 6.52 8.50
N ARG A 331 -12.75 6.14 7.57
CA ARG A 331 -12.47 5.17 6.51
C ARG A 331 -11.79 5.87 5.33
N THR A 332 -10.67 5.34 4.89
CA THR A 332 -9.85 5.83 3.75
C THR A 332 -10.21 5.15 2.43
N ALA A 333 -10.89 3.99 2.50
CA ALA A 333 -11.38 3.22 1.36
C ALA A 333 -12.80 2.66 1.61
N PRO A 334 -13.59 2.40 0.54
CA PRO A 334 -14.82 1.65 0.67
C PRO A 334 -14.49 0.16 0.95
N LYS A 335 -15.21 -0.46 1.89
CA LYS A 335 -15.15 -1.92 2.14
C LYS A 335 -16.35 -2.51 1.40
N SER A 336 -16.14 -2.79 0.12
CA SER A 336 -17.16 -3.26 -0.83
C SER A 336 -16.48 -3.86 -2.05
N ASP A 337 -16.97 -5.00 -2.53
CA ASP A 337 -16.44 -5.67 -3.73
C ASP A 337 -17.06 -5.15 -5.02
N ASP A 338 -18.12 -4.34 -4.91
CA ASP A 338 -18.75 -3.61 -6.02
C ASP A 338 -17.73 -2.79 -6.84
N ILE A 339 -17.49 -3.27 -8.06
CA ILE A 339 -16.55 -2.71 -9.03
C ILE A 339 -16.94 -1.28 -9.39
N TYR A 340 -18.23 -1.01 -9.57
CA TYR A 340 -18.73 0.31 -9.94
C TYR A 340 -18.46 1.34 -8.83
N LEU A 341 -18.62 0.95 -7.56
CA LEU A 341 -18.26 1.81 -6.43
C LEU A 341 -16.74 2.08 -6.38
N LYS A 342 -15.89 1.10 -6.68
CA LYS A 342 -14.42 1.27 -6.74
C LYS A 342 -14.02 2.23 -7.87
N LEU A 343 -14.62 2.10 -9.05
CA LEU A 343 -14.40 2.99 -10.20
C LEU A 343 -14.86 4.42 -9.91
N LEU A 344 -16.03 4.60 -9.29
CA LEU A 344 -16.50 5.93 -8.86
C LEU A 344 -15.56 6.59 -7.86
N VAL A 345 -14.98 5.81 -6.94
CA VAL A 345 -13.96 6.32 -6.01
C VAL A 345 -12.72 6.78 -6.76
N LYS A 346 -12.24 6.03 -7.75
CA LYS A 346 -11.10 6.45 -8.60
C LYS A 346 -11.42 7.75 -9.34
N LEU A 347 -12.60 7.85 -9.97
CA LEU A 347 -13.07 9.04 -10.67
C LEU A 347 -13.12 10.28 -9.75
N TYR A 348 -13.79 10.19 -8.61
CA TYR A 348 -13.90 11.33 -7.70
C TYR A 348 -12.58 11.66 -7.00
N ARG A 349 -11.69 10.69 -6.80
CA ARG A 349 -10.33 10.94 -6.32
C ARG A 349 -9.52 11.73 -7.36
N PHE A 350 -9.63 11.38 -8.63
CA PHE A 350 -9.04 12.15 -9.74
C PHE A 350 -9.59 13.58 -9.79
N LEU A 351 -10.93 13.75 -9.72
CA LEU A 351 -11.57 15.06 -9.74
C LEU A 351 -11.14 15.94 -8.56
N VAL A 352 -11.05 15.40 -7.34
CA VAL A 352 -10.58 16.16 -6.16
C VAL A 352 -9.16 16.68 -6.37
N ARG A 353 -8.26 15.85 -6.92
CA ARG A 353 -6.87 16.24 -7.19
C ARG A 353 -6.78 17.37 -8.23
N ARG A 354 -7.61 17.33 -9.29
CA ARG A 354 -7.54 18.27 -10.42
C ARG A 354 -8.31 19.57 -10.24
N THR A 355 -9.42 19.54 -9.48
CA THR A 355 -10.38 20.65 -9.47
C THR A 355 -10.41 21.47 -8.18
N ALA A 356 -9.74 21.00 -7.12
CA ALA A 356 -9.80 21.57 -5.76
C ALA A 356 -11.23 21.82 -5.21
N SER A 357 -12.28 21.29 -5.86
CA SER A 357 -13.67 21.57 -5.50
C SER A 357 -14.06 20.87 -4.19
N LYS A 358 -14.57 21.65 -3.23
CA LYS A 358 -15.10 21.16 -1.96
C LYS A 358 -16.24 20.15 -2.17
N PHE A 359 -17.02 20.31 -3.25
CA PHE A 359 -18.11 19.39 -3.59
C PHE A 359 -17.61 17.97 -3.84
N ASN A 360 -16.58 17.83 -4.68
CA ASN A 360 -15.97 16.53 -5.01
C ASN A 360 -15.35 15.87 -3.77
N ALA A 361 -14.72 16.66 -2.89
CA ALA A 361 -14.16 16.16 -1.64
C ALA A 361 -15.26 15.60 -0.70
N VAL A 362 -16.43 16.24 -0.66
CA VAL A 362 -17.57 15.76 0.12
C VAL A 362 -18.16 14.48 -0.48
N ILE A 363 -18.29 14.38 -1.81
CA ILE A 363 -18.75 13.14 -2.46
C ILE A 363 -17.80 12.00 -2.15
N LEU A 364 -16.49 12.19 -2.35
CA LEU A 364 -15.47 11.18 -2.08
C LEU A 364 -15.54 10.68 -0.63
N LYS A 365 -15.64 11.61 0.33
CA LYS A 365 -15.81 11.27 1.75
C LYS A 365 -17.09 10.47 2.01
N ARG A 366 -18.19 10.77 1.31
CA ARG A 366 -19.46 10.06 1.47
C ARG A 366 -19.44 8.67 0.81
N LEU A 367 -18.68 8.47 -0.27
CA LEU A 367 -18.52 7.14 -0.90
C LEU A 367 -17.89 6.14 0.09
N PHE A 368 -16.92 6.58 0.91
CA PHE A 368 -16.26 5.78 1.95
C PHE A 368 -17.12 5.50 3.19
N MET A 369 -18.26 6.16 3.34
CA MET A 369 -19.10 5.96 4.52
C MET A 369 -19.69 4.55 4.54
N SER A 370 -19.80 3.98 5.75
CA SER A 370 -20.55 2.73 6.00
C SER A 370 -21.99 2.84 5.51
N LYS A 371 -22.64 1.71 5.19
CA LYS A 371 -24.08 1.65 4.84
C LYS A 371 -24.99 2.35 5.87
N VAL A 372 -24.61 2.37 7.15
CA VAL A 372 -25.34 3.10 8.21
C VAL A 372 -25.35 4.62 7.98
N ASN A 373 -24.25 5.17 7.51
CA ASN A 373 -24.04 6.60 7.34
C ASN A 373 -24.48 7.12 5.96
N LYS A 374 -24.66 6.21 4.98
CA LYS A 374 -25.28 6.42 3.67
C LYS A 374 -26.79 6.15 3.74
N ALA A 375 -27.49 6.89 4.59
CA ALA A 375 -28.90 6.67 4.83
C ALA A 375 -29.75 6.92 3.57
N PRO A 376 -30.74 6.06 3.27
CA PRO A 376 -31.63 6.25 2.13
C PRO A 376 -32.49 7.51 2.29
N LEU A 377 -32.94 8.06 1.18
CA LEU A 377 -33.83 9.23 1.13
C LEU A 377 -35.13 8.85 0.40
N SER A 378 -36.27 9.12 1.02
CA SER A 378 -37.59 8.87 0.40
C SER A 378 -37.95 9.95 -0.61
N LEU A 379 -38.75 9.61 -1.63
CA LEU A 379 -39.28 10.57 -2.60
C LEU A 379 -39.98 11.76 -1.94
N SER A 380 -40.80 11.54 -0.92
CA SER A 380 -41.47 12.60 -0.15
C SER A 380 -40.50 13.65 0.40
N ARG A 381 -39.35 13.22 0.91
CA ARG A 381 -38.32 14.12 1.45
C ARG A 381 -37.49 14.75 0.35
N LEU A 382 -37.23 14.02 -0.73
CA LEU A 382 -36.54 14.56 -1.89
C LEU A 382 -37.31 15.74 -2.48
N ILE A 383 -38.61 15.58 -2.71
CA ILE A 383 -39.52 16.63 -3.18
C ILE A 383 -39.48 17.84 -2.25
N LYS A 384 -39.64 17.61 -0.95
CA LYS A 384 -39.57 18.68 0.06
C LYS A 384 -38.24 19.46 0.02
N TYR A 385 -37.11 18.79 -0.20
CA TYR A 385 -35.81 19.45 -0.24
C TYR A 385 -35.51 20.17 -1.57
N MET A 386 -36.22 19.80 -2.63
CA MET A 386 -36.10 20.36 -3.98
C MET A 386 -37.14 21.44 -4.28
N GLN A 387 -38.10 21.69 -3.40
CA GLN A 387 -39.06 22.80 -3.53
C GLN A 387 -38.32 24.13 -3.72
N GLY A 388 -38.60 24.83 -4.83
CA GLY A 388 -37.96 26.10 -5.20
C GLY A 388 -36.54 25.96 -5.77
N LYS A 389 -36.15 24.78 -6.26
CA LYS A 389 -34.80 24.50 -6.82
C LYS A 389 -34.88 23.73 -8.14
N ASP A 390 -35.82 24.08 -9.00
CA ASP A 390 -36.21 23.28 -10.17
C ASP A 390 -35.09 23.16 -11.22
N ASN A 391 -34.17 24.13 -11.27
CA ASN A 391 -33.02 24.14 -12.18
C ASN A 391 -31.78 23.39 -11.65
N LYS A 392 -31.84 22.76 -10.47
CA LYS A 392 -30.67 22.11 -9.84
C LYS A 392 -30.78 20.59 -9.84
N ILE A 393 -29.63 19.92 -9.92
CA ILE A 393 -29.54 18.46 -9.82
C ILE A 393 -29.47 18.06 -8.34
N ALA A 394 -30.40 17.21 -7.89
CA ALA A 394 -30.41 16.66 -6.55
C ALA A 394 -29.40 15.51 -6.45
N VAL A 395 -28.39 15.61 -5.57
CA VAL A 395 -27.34 14.59 -5.44
C VAL A 395 -27.43 13.91 -4.08
N VAL A 396 -27.59 12.58 -4.08
CA VAL A 396 -27.69 11.74 -2.88
C VAL A 396 -26.67 10.61 -2.94
N VAL A 397 -25.66 10.65 -2.07
CA VAL A 397 -24.71 9.52 -1.93
C VAL A 397 -25.35 8.43 -1.05
N GLY A 398 -26.30 7.69 -1.62
CA GLY A 398 -27.12 6.69 -0.97
C GLY A 398 -28.20 6.14 -1.90
N THR A 399 -29.22 5.51 -1.33
CA THR A 399 -30.36 4.95 -2.09
C THR A 399 -31.55 5.89 -2.04
N ILE A 400 -32.23 6.05 -3.16
CA ILE A 400 -33.53 6.74 -3.21
C ILE A 400 -34.64 5.69 -3.21
N THR A 401 -35.57 5.84 -2.27
CA THR A 401 -36.67 4.90 -2.05
C THR A 401 -38.00 5.55 -2.37
N ASP A 402 -38.92 4.76 -2.89
CA ASP A 402 -40.29 5.20 -3.16
C ASP A 402 -41.06 5.49 -1.86
N ASP A 403 -42.10 6.31 -1.97
CA ASP A 403 -43.05 6.60 -0.91
C ASP A 403 -44.46 6.64 -1.51
N ILE A 404 -45.24 5.60 -1.23
CA ILE A 404 -46.58 5.38 -1.79
C ILE A 404 -47.55 6.51 -1.41
N ARG A 405 -47.27 7.24 -0.31
CA ARG A 405 -48.11 8.35 0.17
C ARG A 405 -47.97 9.62 -0.65
N VAL A 406 -46.93 9.69 -1.49
CA VAL A 406 -46.80 10.76 -2.48
C VAL A 406 -47.61 10.31 -3.68
N TYR A 407 -48.54 11.14 -4.17
CA TYR A 407 -49.34 10.83 -5.35
C TYR A 407 -48.66 11.37 -6.61
N GLU A 408 -48.29 12.66 -6.59
CA GLU A 408 -47.62 13.35 -7.70
C GLU A 408 -46.14 13.58 -7.41
N VAL A 409 -45.29 13.24 -8.39
CA VAL A 409 -43.85 13.50 -8.34
C VAL A 409 -43.57 14.62 -9.34
N PRO A 410 -42.97 15.75 -8.94
CA PRO A 410 -42.61 16.82 -9.86
C PRO A 410 -41.39 16.41 -10.71
N GLN A 411 -41.26 17.03 -11.88
CA GLN A 411 -40.10 16.83 -12.76
C GLN A 411 -38.81 17.28 -12.07
N MET A 412 -37.82 16.40 -11.97
CA MET A 412 -36.54 16.72 -11.33
C MET A 412 -35.39 15.85 -11.85
N LYS A 413 -34.17 16.40 -11.77
CA LYS A 413 -32.92 15.68 -12.09
C LYS A 413 -32.27 15.18 -10.80
N VAL A 414 -32.00 13.88 -10.73
CA VAL A 414 -31.60 13.23 -9.48
C VAL A 414 -30.44 12.29 -9.72
N THR A 415 -29.36 12.45 -8.97
CA THR A 415 -28.21 11.54 -8.94
C THR A 415 -28.19 10.74 -7.64
N ALA A 416 -28.12 9.41 -7.73
CA ALA A 416 -27.97 8.54 -6.56
C ALA A 416 -27.11 7.30 -6.85
N LEU A 417 -26.66 6.60 -5.80
CA LEU A 417 -25.93 5.34 -5.95
C LEU A 417 -26.87 4.20 -6.37
N ARG A 418 -28.14 4.27 -5.94
CA ARG A 418 -29.17 3.29 -6.29
C ARG A 418 -30.54 3.94 -6.21
N PHE A 419 -31.44 3.53 -7.09
CA PHE A 419 -32.86 3.82 -7.03
C PHE A 419 -33.61 2.52 -6.79
N THR A 420 -34.70 2.54 -6.02
CA THR A 420 -35.68 1.45 -6.08
C THR A 420 -36.39 1.51 -7.43
N GLU A 421 -36.75 0.36 -7.99
CA GLU A 421 -37.36 0.27 -9.33
C GLU A 421 -38.61 1.16 -9.45
N THR A 422 -39.48 1.12 -8.44
CA THR A 422 -40.68 1.96 -8.39
C THR A 422 -40.37 3.45 -8.28
N ALA A 423 -39.28 3.83 -7.59
CA ALA A 423 -38.90 5.24 -7.48
C ALA A 423 -38.35 5.77 -8.80
N ARG A 424 -37.51 4.98 -9.49
CA ARG A 424 -36.99 5.33 -10.81
C ARG A 424 -38.13 5.51 -11.82
N ALA A 425 -39.02 4.52 -11.91
CA ALA A 425 -40.15 4.56 -12.84
C ALA A 425 -41.05 5.77 -12.62
N ARG A 426 -41.28 6.17 -11.37
CA ARG A 426 -42.11 7.34 -11.04
C ARG A 426 -41.42 8.67 -11.36
N ILE A 427 -40.10 8.78 -11.15
CA ILE A 427 -39.33 9.97 -11.53
C ILE A 427 -39.33 10.13 -13.06
N GLU A 428 -39.07 9.04 -13.79
CA GLU A 428 -39.04 9.04 -15.25
C GLU A 428 -40.44 9.32 -15.84
N LYS A 429 -41.50 8.73 -15.27
CA LYS A 429 -42.89 9.02 -15.67
C LYS A 429 -43.28 10.49 -15.47
N ALA A 430 -42.70 11.17 -14.49
CA ALA A 430 -42.88 12.60 -14.26
C ALA A 430 -42.02 13.48 -15.19
N GLY A 431 -41.33 12.89 -16.18
CA GLY A 431 -40.41 13.58 -17.08
C GLY A 431 -39.06 13.93 -16.44
N GLY A 432 -38.78 13.40 -15.24
CA GLY A 432 -37.51 13.59 -14.53
C GLY A 432 -36.40 12.67 -15.03
N GLU A 433 -35.17 12.96 -14.59
CA GLU A 433 -33.98 12.23 -15.06
C GLU A 433 -33.22 11.61 -13.89
N CYS A 434 -32.98 10.30 -13.96
CA CYS A 434 -32.18 9.56 -12.98
C CYS A 434 -30.74 9.39 -13.48
N LEU A 435 -29.81 10.12 -12.88
CA LEU A 435 -28.39 10.15 -13.27
C LEU A 435 -27.52 9.25 -12.40
N THR A 436 -26.46 8.74 -13.01
CA THR A 436 -25.34 8.09 -12.32
C THR A 436 -24.28 9.12 -11.88
N PHE A 437 -23.35 8.71 -11.01
CA PHE A 437 -22.30 9.60 -10.51
C PHE A 437 -21.22 9.90 -11.57
N ASP A 438 -20.98 8.99 -12.51
CA ASP A 438 -20.15 9.23 -13.69
C ASP A 438 -20.79 10.24 -14.66
N GLN A 439 -22.09 10.11 -14.95
CA GLN A 439 -22.83 11.10 -15.74
C GLN A 439 -22.86 12.48 -15.06
N LEU A 440 -23.01 12.52 -13.73
CA LEU A 440 -22.93 13.75 -12.96
C LEU A 440 -21.55 14.41 -13.08
N ALA A 441 -20.47 13.63 -13.02
CA ALA A 441 -19.11 14.14 -13.14
C ALA A 441 -18.85 14.79 -14.50
N LEU A 442 -19.44 14.27 -15.59
CA LEU A 442 -19.34 14.87 -16.92
C LEU A 442 -20.12 16.19 -17.03
N ARG A 443 -21.32 16.26 -16.45
CA ARG A 443 -22.19 17.44 -16.55
C ARG A 443 -21.83 18.57 -15.59
N ALA A 444 -21.40 18.23 -14.39
CA ALA A 444 -21.12 19.19 -13.31
C ALA A 444 -19.80 18.85 -12.59
N PRO A 445 -18.65 18.88 -13.29
CA PRO A 445 -17.35 18.43 -12.74
C PRO A 445 -16.90 19.24 -11.52
N LEU A 446 -17.33 20.50 -11.39
CA LEU A 446 -17.03 21.35 -10.25
C LEU A 446 -18.14 21.38 -9.18
N GLY A 447 -19.27 20.72 -9.42
CA GLY A 447 -20.46 20.79 -8.58
C GLY A 447 -21.31 22.05 -8.82
N GLN A 448 -21.33 22.56 -10.05
CA GLN A 448 -22.19 23.69 -10.43
C GLN A 448 -23.65 23.23 -10.58
N ASN A 449 -24.60 24.06 -10.15
CA ASN A 449 -26.04 23.77 -10.25
C ASN A 449 -26.50 22.45 -9.59
N VAL A 450 -25.82 22.03 -8.51
CA VAL A 450 -26.17 20.81 -7.75
C VAL A 450 -26.64 21.15 -6.33
N VAL A 451 -27.46 20.27 -5.75
CA VAL A 451 -27.86 20.31 -4.34
C VAL A 451 -27.51 18.97 -3.71
N LEU A 452 -26.50 18.99 -2.83
CA LEU A 452 -26.05 17.77 -2.16
C LEU A 452 -26.90 17.46 -0.92
N LEU A 453 -27.81 16.49 -1.06
CA LEU A 453 -28.77 16.09 -0.03
C LEU A 453 -28.26 14.90 0.80
N ARG A 454 -28.89 14.64 1.95
CA ARG A 454 -28.56 13.51 2.82
C ARG A 454 -29.81 12.95 3.50
N GLY A 455 -29.94 11.62 3.54
CA GLY A 455 -31.00 10.94 4.29
C GLY A 455 -30.82 11.03 5.82
N PRO A 456 -31.89 10.76 6.59
CA PRO A 456 -31.86 10.75 8.05
C PRO A 456 -31.02 9.58 8.59
N LYS A 457 -29.98 9.85 9.39
CA LYS A 457 -29.12 8.79 9.95
C LYS A 457 -29.83 7.91 10.99
N ASN A 458 -30.81 8.47 11.69
CA ASN A 458 -31.43 7.85 12.86
C ASN A 458 -32.80 7.21 12.55
N SER A 459 -33.13 6.99 11.27
CA SER A 459 -34.41 6.40 10.88
C SER A 459 -34.50 4.88 11.07
N ARG A 460 -33.36 4.21 11.32
CA ARG A 460 -33.28 2.76 11.50
C ARG A 460 -33.96 2.32 12.79
N GLU A 461 -34.65 1.19 12.75
CA GLU A 461 -35.37 0.63 13.91
C GLU A 461 -34.44 0.44 15.11
N ALA A 462 -33.23 -0.08 14.89
CA ALA A 462 -32.24 -0.23 15.95
C ALA A 462 -31.98 1.08 16.71
N VAL A 463 -31.89 2.23 16.01
CA VAL A 463 -31.60 3.54 16.61
C VAL A 463 -32.76 4.03 17.48
N LYS A 464 -33.99 3.59 17.22
CA LYS A 464 -35.16 3.95 18.02
C LYS A 464 -35.12 3.37 19.44
N HIS A 465 -34.28 2.37 19.69
CA HIS A 465 -34.11 1.74 20.99
C HIS A 465 -32.95 2.32 21.83
N PHE A 466 -32.24 3.32 21.30
CA PHE A 466 -31.19 4.01 22.04
C PHE A 466 -31.73 5.31 22.66
N GLY A 467 -31.22 5.69 23.85
CA GLY A 467 -31.61 6.90 24.57
C GLY A 467 -32.09 6.63 26.00
N PRO A 468 -32.65 7.64 26.69
CA PRO A 468 -33.17 7.51 28.04
C PRO A 468 -34.25 6.41 28.13
N ALA A 469 -34.34 5.73 29.27
CA ALA A 469 -35.22 4.56 29.44
C ALA A 469 -36.65 4.83 28.92
N PRO A 470 -37.26 3.89 28.16
CA PRO A 470 -38.63 4.05 27.67
C PRO A 470 -39.61 4.42 28.79
N GLY A 471 -40.33 5.54 28.65
CA GLY A 471 -41.34 6.01 29.61
C GLY A 471 -40.88 7.07 30.60
N VAL A 472 -39.61 7.50 30.60
CA VAL A 472 -39.19 8.70 31.35
C VAL A 472 -39.58 9.99 30.60
N PRO A 473 -39.82 11.12 31.30
CA PRO A 473 -40.08 12.40 30.65
C PRO A 473 -39.02 12.72 29.59
N HIS A 474 -39.47 13.19 28.42
CA HIS A 474 -38.63 13.50 27.25
C HIS A 474 -37.89 12.30 26.62
N SER A 475 -38.19 11.04 27.00
CA SER A 475 -37.71 9.87 26.27
C SER A 475 -38.55 9.60 25.02
N HIS A 476 -37.86 9.48 23.89
CA HIS A 476 -38.42 8.99 22.62
C HIS A 476 -37.98 7.56 22.31
N THR A 477 -37.36 6.88 23.27
CA THR A 477 -36.81 5.53 23.09
C THR A 477 -37.93 4.50 23.08
N LYS A 478 -38.02 3.74 21.98
CA LYS A 478 -38.98 2.67 21.78
C LYS A 478 -38.64 1.48 22.71
N PRO A 479 -39.61 0.91 23.44
CA PRO A 479 -39.37 -0.28 24.24
C PRO A 479 -39.09 -1.52 23.38
N TYR A 480 -38.22 -2.41 23.84
CA TYR A 480 -38.09 -3.76 23.29
C TYR A 480 -39.29 -4.59 23.74
N VAL A 481 -40.11 -5.05 22.80
CA VAL A 481 -41.30 -5.86 23.09
C VAL A 481 -41.06 -7.27 22.54
N ARG A 482 -41.10 -8.28 23.40
CA ARG A 482 -40.83 -9.70 23.05
C ARG A 482 -41.91 -10.32 22.16
N SER A 483 -43.14 -9.79 22.14
CA SER A 483 -44.25 -10.25 21.31
C SER A 483 -45.20 -9.11 20.94
N LYS A 484 -45.73 -9.10 19.72
CA LYS A 484 -46.73 -8.12 19.25
C LYS A 484 -48.16 -8.67 19.23
N GLY A 485 -48.43 -9.73 20.01
CA GLY A 485 -49.76 -10.31 20.14
C GLY A 485 -50.71 -9.43 20.97
N ARG A 486 -52.00 -9.45 20.65
CA ARG A 486 -53.07 -8.65 21.30
C ARG A 486 -53.16 -8.80 22.84
N LYS A 487 -52.60 -9.87 23.42
CA LYS A 487 -52.76 -10.22 24.85
C LYS A 487 -51.59 -9.86 25.77
N PHE A 488 -50.46 -9.35 25.27
CA PHE A 488 -49.34 -8.99 26.13
C PHE A 488 -49.12 -7.48 26.10
N GLU A 489 -49.24 -6.88 27.29
CA GLU A 489 -49.17 -5.45 27.54
C GLU A 489 -47.97 -4.80 26.84
N LYS A 490 -48.22 -3.66 26.20
CA LYS A 490 -47.16 -2.72 25.82
C LYS A 490 -46.39 -2.41 27.10
N ALA A 491 -45.20 -2.98 27.26
CA ALA A 491 -44.34 -2.78 28.42
C ALA A 491 -44.17 -1.28 28.69
N ARG A 492 -44.96 -0.75 29.62
CA ARG A 492 -44.75 0.57 30.22
C ARG A 492 -43.55 0.37 31.14
N GLY A 493 -42.45 1.05 30.81
CA GLY A 493 -41.21 0.97 31.58
C GLY A 493 -41.48 1.11 33.07
N LYS A 494 -40.85 0.25 33.88
CA LYS A 494 -40.92 0.32 35.34
C LYS A 494 -40.60 1.75 35.78
N ARG A 495 -41.58 2.48 36.29
CA ARG A 495 -41.32 3.69 37.08
C ARG A 495 -40.47 3.28 38.28
N ASN A 496 -39.45 4.07 38.61
CA ASN A 496 -38.76 3.92 39.89
C ASN A 496 -39.81 3.99 40.99
N SER A 497 -40.02 2.87 41.70
CA SER A 497 -40.81 2.88 42.91
C SER A 497 -40.12 3.81 43.89
N LYS A 498 -40.77 4.94 44.20
CA LYS A 498 -40.47 5.63 45.45
C LYS A 498 -40.85 4.63 46.54
N GLY A 499 -39.83 4.06 47.19
CA GLY A 499 -40.05 3.24 48.37
C GLY A 499 -40.92 4.03 49.33
N PHE A 500 -42.06 3.44 49.69
CA PHE A 500 -42.86 3.93 50.80
C PHE A 500 -41.98 3.75 52.04
N ARG A 501 -41.59 4.86 52.67
CA ARG A 501 -41.07 4.85 54.03
C ARG A 501 -42.30 4.77 54.93
N VAL A 502 -42.61 3.58 55.44
CA VAL A 502 -43.13 3.32 56.80
C VAL A 502 -42.64 1.94 57.19
#